data_AF-A0A9E3GQ00-F1
#
_entry.id   AF-A0A9E3GQ00-F1
#
_cell.length_a   1.000
_cell.length_b   1.000
_cell.length_c   1.000
_cell.angle_alpha   90.00
_cell.angle_beta   90.00
_cell.angle_gamma   90.00
#
_symmetry.space_group_name_H-M   'P 1'
#
loop_
_entity.id
_entity.type
_entity.pdbx_description
1 polymer ?
#
loop_
_entity_poly.entity_id
_entity_poly.type
_entity_poly.pdbx_seq_one_letter_code
_entity_poly.pdbx_strand_id
1 'polypeptide(L)' 'MRQLRQEHRRMLANGWCTRPKETDCAFEAICEGCGFFSTTIEFKPTLQAQRDHAAANGQAAREERYTKLLDAIEEPA' A
#
# COMPACT_ATOMS: atom_id res chain seq x y z
N MET A 1 18.33 10.15 -18.78
CA MET A 1 17.22 11.01 -18.31
C MET A 1 15.95 10.16 -18.26
N ARG A 2 15.65 9.55 -17.11
CA ARG A 2 14.46 8.71 -16.90
C ARG A 2 13.27 9.67 -16.86
N GLN A 3 12.51 9.72 -17.94
CA GLN A 3 11.32 10.56 -18.08
C GLN A 3 10.46 10.37 -16.83
N LEU A 4 10.34 11.43 -16.02
CA LEU A 4 9.34 11.55 -14.97
C LEU A 4 8.00 11.45 -15.69
N ARG A 5 7.52 10.22 -15.87
CA ARG A 5 6.11 9.94 -16.16
C ARG A 5 5.39 10.79 -15.12
N GLN A 6 4.60 11.77 -15.54
CA GLN A 6 3.75 12.51 -14.63
C GLN A 6 3.00 11.45 -13.83
N GLU A 7 3.42 11.28 -12.58
CA GLU A 7 3.08 10.12 -11.77
C GLU A 7 1.61 10.27 -11.46
N HIS A 8 0.74 9.56 -12.20
CA HIS A 8 -0.62 9.36 -11.75
C HIS A 8 -0.54 8.60 -10.43
N ARG A 9 -0.53 9.35 -9.33
CA ARG A 9 -0.58 8.86 -7.97
C ARG A 9 -1.89 9.34 -7.35
N ARG A 10 -2.79 8.39 -7.11
CA ARG A 10 -3.98 8.65 -6.29
C ARG A 10 -3.66 8.29 -4.84
N MET A 11 -3.89 9.23 -3.93
CA MET A 11 -3.72 8.97 -2.50
C MET A 11 -4.74 7.93 -2.02
N LEU A 12 -4.26 6.97 -1.23
CA LEU A 12 -5.04 5.98 -0.50
C LEU A 12 -4.83 6.18 1.00
N ALA A 13 -5.48 5.35 1.83
CA ALA A 13 -5.35 5.45 3.28
C ALA A 13 -3.93 5.18 3.78
N ASN A 14 -3.20 4.26 3.14
CA ASN A 14 -1.90 3.75 3.57
C ASN A 14 -0.89 3.62 2.42
N GLY A 15 -1.06 4.41 1.37
CA GLY A 15 -0.22 4.33 0.19
C GLY A 15 -0.72 5.17 -0.97
N TRP A 16 -0.20 4.82 -2.15
CA TRP A 16 -0.51 5.41 -3.44
C TRP A 16 -0.97 4.33 -4.40
N CYS A 17 -1.97 4.66 -5.21
CA CYS A 17 -2.29 3.92 -6.42
C CYS A 17 -1.54 4.57 -7.59
N THR A 18 -0.67 3.80 -8.25
CA THR A 18 0.13 4.22 -9.42
C THR A 18 -0.50 3.78 -10.75
N ARG A 19 -1.78 3.36 -10.71
CA ARG A 19 -2.50 2.88 -11.88
C ARG A 19 -2.62 3.99 -12.94
N PRO A 20 -2.34 3.69 -14.23
CA PRO A 20 -2.58 4.64 -15.31
C PRO A 20 -4.04 5.10 -15.36
N LYS A 21 -4.27 6.38 -15.66
CA LYS A 21 -5.62 6.99 -15.69
C LYS A 21 -6.51 6.40 -16.77
N GLU A 22 -5.91 5.83 -17.81
CA GLU A 22 -6.57 5.17 -18.92
C GLU A 22 -7.13 3.79 -18.54
N THR A 23 -6.79 3.27 -17.35
CA THR A 23 -7.26 1.97 -16.85
C THR A 23 -8.17 2.15 -15.64
N ASP A 24 -9.39 1.64 -15.73
CA ASP A 24 -10.35 1.69 -14.62
C ASP A 24 -9.96 0.76 -13.46
N CYS A 25 -10.36 1.12 -12.24
CA CYS A 25 -10.22 0.28 -11.07
C CYS A 25 -11.39 -0.72 -10.96
N ALA A 26 -11.17 -1.97 -11.35
CA ALA A 26 -12.05 -3.07 -10.96
C ALA A 26 -11.79 -3.38 -9.48
N PHE A 27 -12.78 -3.18 -8.61
CA PHE A 27 -12.73 -3.40 -7.16
C PHE A 27 -12.67 -4.89 -6.79
N GLU A 28 -11.85 -5.68 -7.49
CA GLU A 28 -11.73 -7.12 -7.25
C GLU A 28 -10.75 -7.43 -6.12
N ALA A 29 -9.82 -6.51 -5.84
CA ALA A 29 -8.82 -6.64 -4.79
C ALA A 29 -8.78 -5.39 -3.91
N ILE A 30 -8.56 -5.59 -2.61
CA ILE A 30 -8.12 -4.50 -1.72
C ILE A 30 -6.80 -3.92 -2.26
N CYS A 31 -6.61 -2.62 -2.10
CA CYS A 31 -5.50 -1.91 -2.75
C CYS A 31 -4.14 -2.53 -2.38
N GLU A 32 -3.96 -2.95 -1.15
CA GLU A 32 -2.74 -3.56 -0.62
C GLU A 32 -2.40 -4.93 -1.24
N GLY A 33 -3.21 -5.46 -2.15
CA GLY A 33 -2.92 -6.65 -2.96
C GLY A 33 -2.82 -6.37 -4.45
N CYS A 34 -2.99 -5.12 -4.86
CA CYS A 34 -2.95 -4.69 -6.25
C CYS A 34 -1.50 -4.42 -6.67
N GLY A 35 -1.09 -4.86 -7.87
CA GLY A 35 0.25 -4.58 -8.41
C GLY A 35 0.54 -3.09 -8.69
N PHE A 36 -0.48 -2.24 -8.66
CA PHE A 36 -0.35 -0.78 -8.75
C PHE A 36 -0.28 -0.09 -7.37
N PHE A 37 -0.26 -0.84 -6.28
CA PHE A 37 -0.11 -0.27 -4.95
C PHE A 37 1.35 -0.06 -4.61
N SER A 38 1.65 1.11 -4.08
CA SER A 38 2.96 1.46 -3.53
C SER A 38 2.76 2.17 -2.21
N THR A 39 3.60 1.88 -1.22
CA THR A 39 3.61 2.59 0.06
C THR A 39 5.02 3.07 0.37
N THR A 40 5.14 4.02 1.29
CA THR A 40 6.41 4.64 1.66
C THR A 40 6.47 4.85 3.16
N ILE A 41 7.64 5.26 3.66
CA ILE A 41 7.86 5.56 5.09
C ILE A 41 6.86 6.58 5.66
N GLU A 42 6.28 7.44 4.81
CA GLU A 42 5.26 8.42 5.22
C GLU A 42 3.99 7.76 5.79
N PHE A 43 3.65 6.55 5.34
CA PHE A 43 2.49 5.80 5.80
C PHE A 43 2.80 4.80 6.92
N LYS A 44 4.05 4.71 7.38
CA LYS A 44 4.45 3.78 8.43
C LYS A 44 3.55 3.87 9.68
N PRO A 45 3.22 5.06 10.23
CA PRO A 45 2.33 5.13 11.40
C PRO A 45 0.94 4.55 11.13
N THR A 46 0.39 4.80 9.94
CA THR A 46 -0.90 4.25 9.53
C THR A 46 -0.86 2.75 9.36
N LEU A 47 0.19 2.21 8.73
CA LEU A 47 0.39 0.77 8.55
C LEU A 47 0.55 0.05 9.90
N GLN A 48 1.27 0.64 10.85
CA GLN A 48 1.40 0.12 12.21
C GLN A 48 0.03 0.08 12.91
N ALA A 49 -0.72 1.17 12.89
CA ALA A 49 -2.06 1.21 13.49
C ALA A 49 -3.02 0.19 12.85
N GLN A 50 -2.95 0.01 11.53
CA GLN A 50 -3.77 -0.96 10.80
C GLN A 50 -3.38 -2.41 11.11
N ARG A 51 -2.08 -2.71 11.24
CA ARG A 51 -1.57 -4.02 11.70
C ARG A 51 -2.05 -4.31 13.12
N ASP A 52 -1.86 -3.37 14.03
CA ASP A 52 -2.20 -3.55 15.45
C ASP A 52 -3.72 -3.72 15.63
N HIS A 53 -4.53 -2.98 14.86
CA HIS A 53 -5.96 -3.19 14.80
C HIS A 53 -6.32 -4.59 14.25
N ALA A 54 -5.63 -5.06 13.20
CA ALA A 54 -5.87 -6.39 12.66
C ALA A 54 -5.55 -7.50 13.69
N ALA A 55 -4.43 -7.37 14.39
CA ALA A 55 -4.03 -8.28 15.47
C ALA A 55 -5.05 -8.28 16.61
N ALA A 56 -5.47 -7.11 17.09
CA ALA A 56 -6.47 -6.97 18.15
C ALA A 56 -7.84 -7.59 17.80
N ASN A 57 -8.15 -7.73 16.50
CA ASN A 57 -9.39 -8.29 16.00
C ASN A 57 -9.24 -9.72 15.45
N GLY A 58 -8.08 -10.37 15.63
CA GLY A 58 -7.84 -11.74 15.15
C GLY A 58 -7.83 -11.87 13.61
N GLN A 59 -7.56 -10.79 12.88
CA GLN A 59 -7.56 -10.77 11.41
C GLN A 59 -6.19 -11.17 10.85
N ALA A 60 -5.80 -12.43 11.06
CA ALA A 60 -4.44 -12.93 10.77
C ALA A 60 -3.93 -12.61 9.35
N ALA A 61 -4.75 -12.83 8.31
CA ALA A 61 -4.36 -12.55 6.92
C ALA A 61 -4.13 -11.04 6.66
N ARG A 62 -4.81 -10.17 7.41
CA ARG A 62 -4.69 -8.72 7.29
C ARG A 62 -3.50 -8.20 8.08
N GLU A 63 -3.27 -8.75 9.27
CA GLU A 63 -2.06 -8.51 10.06
C GLU A 63 -0.81 -8.86 9.26
N GLU A 64 -0.73 -10.08 8.72
CA GLU A 64 0.39 -10.54 7.91
C GLU A 64 0.66 -9.61 6.72
N ARG A 65 -0.41 -9.14 6.06
CA ARG A 65 -0.29 -8.21 4.94
C ARG A 65 0.36 -6.90 5.35
N TYR A 66 -0.09 -6.29 6.45
CA TYR A 66 0.48 -5.02 6.91
C TYR A 66 1.91 -5.20 7.44
N THR A 67 2.23 -6.32 8.07
CA THR A 67 3.60 -6.67 8.46
C THR A 67 4.52 -6.70 7.24
N LYS A 68 4.15 -7.42 6.16
CA LYS A 68 4.95 -7.45 4.93
C LYS A 68 5.17 -6.07 4.30
N LEU A 69 4.16 -5.20 4.35
CA LEU A 69 4.29 -3.83 3.86
C LEU A 69 5.23 -2.98 4.72
N LEU A 70 5.21 -3.18 6.04
CA LEU A 70 6.13 -2.52 6.97
C LEU A 70 7.58 -2.98 6.76
N ASP A 71 7.80 -4.29 6.61
CA ASP A 71 9.13 -4.85 6.35
C ASP A 71 9.71 -4.27 5.05
N ALA A 72 8.90 -4.23 3.98
CA ALA A 72 9.31 -3.73 2.67
C ALA A 72 9.69 -2.24 2.63
N ILE A 73 9.21 -1.42 3.56
CA ILE A 73 9.57 0.01 3.63
C ILE A 73 10.69 0.31 4.64
N GLU A 74 11.03 -0.65 5.50
CA GLU A 74 12.14 -0.55 6.46
C GLU A 74 13.45 -1.10 5.90
N GLU A 75 13.38 -2.05 4.96
CA GLU A 75 14.56 -2.52 4.23
C GLU A 75 15.08 -1.43 3.29
N PRO A 76 16.36 -1.00 3.40
CA PRO A 76 16.96 -0.09 2.44
C PRO A 76 17.08 -0.80 1.07
N ALA A 77 16.48 -0.19 0.04
CA ALA A 77 16.47 -0.66 -1.34
C ALA A 77 17.87 -0.77 -1.98
#